data_AF-A0A4U2YNI5-F1
#
_entry.id   AF-A0A4U2YNI5-F1
#
_cell.length_a   1.000
_cell.length_b   1.000
_cell.length_c   1.000
_cell.angle_alpha   90.00
_cell.angle_beta   90.00
_cell.angle_gamma   90.00
#
_symmetry.space_group_name_H-M   'P 1'
#
loop_
_entity.id
_entity.type
_entity.pdbx_description
1 polymer ?
#
loop_
_entity_poly.entity_id
_entity_poly.type
_entity_poly.pdbx_seq_one_letter_code
_entity_poly.pdbx_strand_id
1 'polypeptide(L)'
;MKGTFTKAYDYKVKVTVAGARAEEGSSKVTIAADFGDIPGLAPVPISNGNMRVTSKLSLDGTEVEVKGSSSVNAAANQPVPVPRLTGTGTVEGDSAKVEVKTFNFEFDKISGADVAADCTSDNGTVGTMTMGVGDIDDLEPPSRGGNGGTGGGTTTLPQTGGGDAMPVIGLWALALGVIGAGLLVWMPRQRRSTI
;
A
#
# COMPACT_ATOMS: atom_id res chain seq x y z
N MET A 1 1.01 -28.26 29.38
CA MET A 1 1.92 -28.63 28.27
C MET A 1 1.97 -27.44 27.32
N LYS A 2 3.13 -26.79 27.15
CA LYS A 2 3.32 -25.73 26.15
C LYS A 2 3.76 -26.42 24.86
N GLY A 3 2.81 -26.66 23.95
CA GLY A 3 3.11 -27.18 22.63
C GLY A 3 3.37 -26.01 21.69
N THR A 4 4.63 -25.80 21.31
CA THR A 4 4.98 -24.87 20.23
C THR A 4 4.76 -25.60 18.91
N PHE A 5 3.85 -25.12 18.07
CA PHE A 5 3.63 -25.66 16.74
C PHE A 5 4.68 -25.09 15.77
N THR A 6 5.91 -25.59 15.82
CA THR A 6 6.99 -25.20 14.92
C THR A 6 7.05 -26.11 13.70
N LYS A 7 6.11 -25.93 12.76
CA LYS A 7 6.25 -26.50 11.41
C LYS A 7 6.54 -25.37 10.44
N ALA A 8 7.65 -25.45 9.72
CA ALA A 8 7.94 -24.54 8.62
C ALA A 8 6.81 -24.66 7.57
N TYR A 9 6.19 -23.53 7.23
CA TYR A 9 5.07 -23.46 6.30
C TYR A 9 5.44 -22.50 5.18
N ASP A 10 5.36 -22.98 3.93
CA ASP A 10 5.58 -22.16 2.75
C ASP A 10 4.32 -21.33 2.49
N TYR A 11 4.40 -20.03 2.78
CA TYR A 11 3.31 -19.07 2.65
C TYR A 11 3.55 -18.16 1.44
N LYS A 12 2.81 -18.42 0.36
CA LYS A 12 2.79 -17.55 -0.82
C LYS A 12 1.73 -16.48 -0.64
N VAL A 13 2.17 -15.28 -0.31
CA VAL A 13 1.29 -14.13 -0.05
C VAL A 13 1.41 -13.09 -1.16
N LYS A 14 0.27 -12.52 -1.55
CA LYS A 14 0.26 -11.30 -2.36
C LYS A 14 0.53 -10.11 -1.43
N VAL A 15 1.58 -9.36 -1.72
CA VAL A 15 1.95 -8.14 -0.99
C VAL A 15 1.79 -6.95 -1.92
N THR A 16 1.20 -5.89 -1.40
CA THR A 16 1.07 -4.60 -2.08
C THR A 16 1.54 -3.51 -1.16
N VAL A 17 2.39 -2.60 -1.67
CA VAL A 17 2.99 -1.54 -0.88
C VAL A 17 2.72 -0.21 -1.58
N ALA A 18 2.28 0.78 -0.81
CA ALA A 18 2.08 2.15 -1.23
C ALA A 18 2.92 3.08 -0.36
N GLY A 19 3.41 4.17 -0.95
CA GLY A 19 4.21 5.17 -0.28
C GLY A 19 3.70 6.56 -0.62
N ALA A 20 3.62 7.43 0.38
CA ALA A 20 3.21 8.82 0.20
C ALA A 20 4.13 9.77 0.95
N ARG A 21 4.39 10.93 0.36
CA ARG A 21 5.08 12.07 0.98
C ARG A 21 4.05 13.12 1.36
N ALA A 22 4.26 13.81 2.46
CA ALA A 22 3.40 14.94 2.83
C ALA A 22 3.46 16.08 1.79
N GLU A 23 4.64 16.30 1.21
CA GLU A 23 4.91 17.37 0.25
C GLU A 23 5.89 16.87 -0.83
N GLU A 24 5.82 17.47 -2.02
CA GLU A 24 6.74 17.18 -3.12
C GLU A 24 8.20 17.48 -2.69
N GLY A 25 9.13 16.60 -3.08
CA GLY A 25 10.54 16.72 -2.71
C GLY A 25 10.90 16.33 -1.26
N SER A 26 9.92 16.08 -0.38
CA SER A 26 10.20 15.61 0.99
C SER A 26 10.73 14.19 1.00
N SER A 27 11.94 13.93 1.51
CA SER A 27 12.52 12.59 1.56
C SER A 27 11.82 11.63 2.53
N LYS A 28 11.02 12.16 3.46
CA LYS A 28 10.27 11.35 4.42
C LYS A 28 8.99 10.80 3.78
N VAL A 29 8.85 9.49 3.79
CA VAL A 29 7.70 8.77 3.23
C VAL A 29 6.95 8.02 4.32
N THR A 30 5.63 8.10 4.28
CA THR A 30 4.75 7.18 4.99
C THR A 30 4.49 5.99 4.08
N ILE A 31 4.60 4.78 4.62
CA ILE A 31 4.46 3.54 3.88
C ILE A 31 3.26 2.79 4.44
N ALA A 32 2.41 2.28 3.56
CA ALA A 32 1.38 1.32 3.88
C ALA A 32 1.64 0.03 3.12
N ALA A 33 1.56 -1.10 3.82
CA ALA A 33 1.72 -2.43 3.24
C ALA A 33 0.49 -3.28 3.58
N ASP A 34 -0.09 -3.86 2.54
CA ASP A 34 -1.19 -4.81 2.63
C ASP A 34 -0.67 -6.19 2.26
N PHE A 35 -0.86 -7.13 3.18
CA PHE A 35 -0.55 -8.54 3.00
C PHE A 35 -1.86 -9.29 2.83
N GLY A 36 -1.84 -10.30 1.95
CA GLY A 36 -2.95 -11.26 1.86
C GLY A 36 -3.20 -12.00 3.17
N ASP A 37 -4.35 -12.68 3.23
CA ASP A 37 -4.78 -13.41 4.42
C ASP A 37 -3.88 -14.61 4.70
N ILE A 38 -3.51 -14.79 5.97
CA ILE A 38 -2.75 -15.96 6.41
C ILE A 38 -3.65 -17.18 6.26
N PRO A 39 -3.17 -18.30 5.69
CA PRO A 39 -3.99 -19.50 5.56
C PRO A 39 -4.48 -19.97 6.93
N GLY A 40 -5.69 -20.53 6.96
CA GLY A 40 -6.30 -21.06 8.17
C GLY A 40 -5.59 -22.30 8.69
N LEU A 41 -4.51 -22.10 9.46
CA LEU A 41 -3.75 -23.19 10.07
C LEU A 41 -4.32 -23.63 11.43
N ALA A 42 -5.20 -22.83 12.02
CA ALA A 42 -5.73 -23.09 13.35
C ALA A 42 -6.95 -24.04 13.31
N PRO A 43 -6.89 -25.22 13.97
CA PRO A 43 -8.01 -26.16 14.04
C PRO A 43 -9.11 -25.69 15.00
N VAL A 44 -8.85 -24.63 15.77
CA VAL A 44 -9.77 -23.97 16.68
C VAL A 44 -10.08 -22.57 16.16
N PRO A 45 -11.34 -22.09 16.33
CA PRO A 45 -11.70 -20.74 15.93
C PRO A 45 -10.96 -19.70 16.78
N ILE A 46 -10.63 -18.59 16.15
CA ILE A 46 -10.10 -17.39 16.79
C ILE A 46 -11.28 -16.46 17.05
N SER A 47 -11.56 -16.19 18.32
CA SER A 47 -12.62 -15.27 18.75
C SER A 47 -12.02 -14.07 19.46
N ASN A 48 -12.14 -12.88 18.87
CA ASN A 48 -11.58 -11.63 19.35
C ASN A 48 -10.08 -11.72 19.69
N GLY A 49 -9.33 -12.45 18.84
CA GLY A 49 -7.89 -12.55 18.98
C GLY A 49 -7.24 -11.25 18.54
N ASN A 50 -6.49 -10.60 19.42
CA ASN A 50 -5.74 -9.41 19.04
C ASN A 50 -4.45 -9.83 18.34
N MET A 51 -4.37 -9.57 17.04
CA MET A 51 -3.20 -9.86 16.22
C MET A 51 -2.33 -8.62 16.12
N ARG A 52 -1.03 -8.78 16.35
CA ARG A 52 0.01 -7.79 16.04
C ARG A 52 0.91 -8.34 14.96
N VAL A 53 1.19 -7.52 13.96
CA VAL A 53 2.00 -7.90 12.81
C VAL A 53 3.08 -6.86 12.62
N THR A 54 4.30 -7.34 12.39
CA THR A 54 5.47 -6.52 12.10
C THR A 54 6.17 -7.09 10.87
N SER A 55 6.49 -6.23 9.91
CA SER A 55 7.27 -6.61 8.74
C SER A 55 8.44 -5.65 8.55
N LYS A 56 9.59 -6.22 8.17
CA LYS A 56 10.75 -5.44 7.74
C LYS A 56 10.78 -5.41 6.23
N LEU A 57 10.66 -4.22 5.68
CA LEU A 57 10.79 -3.94 4.26
C LEU A 57 12.18 -3.37 3.98
N SER A 58 12.67 -3.56 2.76
CA SER A 58 13.82 -2.85 2.22
C SER A 58 13.33 -1.90 1.14
N LEU A 59 13.64 -0.61 1.27
CA LEU A 59 13.45 0.42 0.26
C LEU A 59 14.82 0.83 -0.28
N ASP A 60 15.14 0.44 -1.52
CA ASP A 60 16.46 0.65 -2.13
C ASP A 60 17.63 0.22 -1.23
N GLY A 61 17.47 -0.91 -0.53
CA GLY A 61 18.47 -1.43 0.40
C GLY A 61 18.40 -0.86 1.84
N THR A 62 17.63 0.20 2.07
CA THR A 62 17.38 0.75 3.41
C THR A 62 16.25 0.02 4.10
N GLU A 63 16.49 -0.47 5.32
CA GLU A 63 15.49 -1.19 6.09
C GLU A 63 14.46 -0.26 6.73
N VAL A 64 13.18 -0.60 6.59
CA VAL A 64 12.06 0.10 7.21
C VAL A 64 11.13 -0.91 7.87
N GLU A 65 10.65 -0.57 9.06
CA GLU A 65 9.72 -1.40 9.82
C GLU A 65 8.29 -0.87 9.65
N VAL A 66 7.37 -1.76 9.28
CA VAL A 66 5.93 -1.48 9.22
C VAL A 66 5.19 -2.36 10.23
N LYS A 67 4.19 -1.78 10.90
CA LYS A 67 3.44 -2.43 11.98
C LYS A 67 1.95 -2.26 11.79
N GLY A 68 1.19 -3.23 12.26
CA GLY A 68 -0.26 -3.15 12.31
C GLY A 68 -0.82 -4.05 13.39
N SER A 69 -2.00 -3.71 13.88
CA SER A 69 -2.75 -4.54 14.80
C SER A 69 -4.23 -4.49 14.50
N SER A 70 -4.92 -5.61 14.76
CA SER A 70 -6.37 -5.69 14.64
C SER A 70 -6.93 -6.80 15.50
N SER A 71 -8.18 -6.61 15.96
CA SER A 71 -8.97 -7.73 16.46
C SER A 71 -9.40 -8.61 15.29
N VAL A 72 -9.11 -9.91 15.38
CA VAL A 72 -9.40 -10.90 14.35
C VAL A 72 -10.42 -11.89 14.86
N ASN A 73 -11.39 -12.19 14.02
CA ASN A 73 -12.34 -13.28 14.19
C ASN A 73 -12.22 -14.20 12.97
N ALA A 74 -11.89 -15.47 13.19
CA ALA A 74 -11.75 -16.46 12.13
C ALA A 74 -12.30 -17.81 12.62
N ALA A 75 -13.12 -18.46 11.81
CA ALA A 75 -13.58 -19.81 12.12
C ALA A 75 -12.41 -20.82 11.98
N ALA A 76 -12.58 -22.02 12.53
CA ALA A 76 -11.58 -23.07 12.41
C ALA A 76 -11.20 -23.34 10.95
N ASN A 77 -9.90 -23.42 10.66
CA ASN A 77 -9.31 -23.62 9.34
C ASN A 77 -9.68 -22.56 8.28
N GLN A 78 -10.22 -21.40 8.66
CA GLN A 78 -10.49 -20.30 7.74
C GLN A 78 -9.28 -19.34 7.64
N PRO A 79 -9.10 -18.66 6.49
CA PRO A 79 -8.10 -17.61 6.35
C PRO A 79 -8.23 -16.55 7.44
N VAL A 80 -7.09 -16.07 7.91
CA VAL A 80 -6.95 -15.10 8.98
C VAL A 80 -6.56 -13.76 8.35
N PRO A 81 -7.41 -12.73 8.43
CA PRO A 81 -7.14 -11.44 7.80
C PRO A 81 -5.95 -10.75 8.47
N VAL A 82 -5.08 -10.18 7.65
CA VAL A 82 -3.93 -9.39 8.11
C VAL A 82 -4.32 -7.91 8.19
N PRO A 83 -4.00 -7.19 9.27
CA PRO A 83 -4.19 -5.74 9.33
C PRO A 83 -3.29 -5.07 8.30
N ARG A 84 -3.73 -3.92 7.81
CA ARG A 84 -2.85 -3.03 7.06
C ARG A 84 -1.68 -2.63 7.96
N LEU A 85 -0.46 -2.70 7.45
CA LEU A 85 0.73 -2.30 8.18
C LEU A 85 1.13 -0.89 7.74
N THR A 86 1.52 -0.06 8.69
CA THR A 86 2.01 1.29 8.40
C THR A 86 3.36 1.53 9.04
N GLY A 87 4.16 2.41 8.43
CA GLY A 87 5.46 2.80 8.93
C GLY A 87 5.95 4.07 8.25
N THR A 88 7.14 4.53 8.64
CA THR A 88 7.77 5.69 8.02
C THR A 88 9.21 5.37 7.68
N GLY A 89 9.67 5.90 6.55
CA GLY A 89 11.02 5.70 6.06
C GLY A 89 11.53 6.93 5.30
N THR A 90 12.73 6.80 4.74
CA THR A 90 13.35 7.84 3.93
C THR A 90 13.66 7.28 2.54
N VAL A 91 13.30 8.02 1.49
CA VAL A 91 13.61 7.69 0.10
C VAL A 91 14.02 8.98 -0.63
N GLU A 92 15.08 8.92 -1.42
CA GLU A 92 15.64 10.12 -2.07
C GLU A 92 15.04 10.45 -3.45
N GLY A 93 14.22 9.55 -4.03
CA GLY A 93 13.57 9.77 -5.34
C GLY A 93 12.09 9.41 -5.39
N ASP A 94 11.46 9.58 -6.55
CA ASP A 94 10.02 9.36 -6.74
C ASP A 94 9.61 7.88 -6.79
N SER A 95 10.59 6.97 -6.79
CA SER A 95 10.37 5.54 -6.77
C SER A 95 11.42 4.83 -5.94
N ALA A 96 11.06 3.69 -5.35
CA ALA A 96 11.98 2.81 -4.65
C ALA A 96 11.71 1.35 -4.98
N LYS A 97 12.76 0.54 -5.09
CA LYS A 97 12.65 -0.92 -5.09
C LYS A 97 12.23 -1.39 -3.71
N VAL A 98 11.19 -2.21 -3.65
CA VAL A 98 10.61 -2.75 -2.42
C VAL A 98 10.86 -4.25 -2.31
N GLU A 99 11.42 -4.65 -1.17
CA GLU A 99 11.63 -6.04 -0.80
C GLU A 99 11.07 -6.31 0.59
N VAL A 100 10.41 -7.45 0.80
CA VAL A 100 10.01 -7.93 2.13
C VAL A 100 11.11 -8.83 2.65
N LYS A 101 11.73 -8.49 3.79
CA LYS A 101 12.75 -9.33 4.43
C LYS A 101 12.13 -10.30 5.43
N THR A 102 11.28 -9.77 6.31
CA THR A 102 10.63 -10.54 7.36
C THR A 102 9.16 -10.19 7.47
N PHE A 103 8.36 -11.16 7.91
CA PHE A 103 6.96 -10.99 8.24
C PHE A 103 6.68 -11.80 9.51
N ASN A 104 6.37 -11.09 10.59
CA ASN A 104 6.13 -11.70 11.88
C ASN A 104 4.71 -11.37 12.30
N PHE A 105 3.98 -12.37 12.78
CA PHE A 105 2.70 -12.16 13.42
C PHE A 105 2.67 -12.83 14.78
N GLU A 106 2.01 -12.19 15.72
CA GLU A 106 1.77 -12.69 17.06
C GLU A 106 0.32 -12.40 17.46
N PHE A 107 -0.27 -13.33 18.19
CA PHE A 107 -1.54 -13.13 18.86
C PHE A 107 -1.32 -13.03 20.36
N ASP A 108 -2.18 -12.25 21.02
CA ASP A 108 -2.39 -12.43 22.46
C ASP A 108 -2.84 -13.86 22.75
N LYS A 109 -2.61 -14.35 23.99
CA LYS A 109 -2.88 -15.75 24.35
C LYS A 109 -4.28 -16.19 23.94
N ILE A 110 -4.35 -17.11 22.99
CA ILE A 110 -5.59 -17.75 22.57
C ILE A 110 -5.71 -19.06 23.33
N SER A 111 -6.76 -19.19 24.15
CA SER A 111 -7.01 -20.41 24.94
C SER A 111 -5.82 -20.86 25.81
N GLY A 112 -5.01 -19.90 26.27
CA GLY A 112 -3.83 -20.16 27.11
C GLY A 112 -2.55 -20.56 26.36
N ALA A 113 -2.58 -20.60 25.03
CA ALA A 113 -1.41 -20.84 24.18
C ALA A 113 -0.92 -19.55 23.51
N ASP A 114 0.40 -19.44 23.34
CA ASP A 114 1.03 -18.38 22.56
C ASP A 114 1.02 -18.79 21.08
N VAL A 115 0.43 -17.96 20.22
CA VAL A 115 0.36 -18.21 18.77
C VAL A 115 1.16 -17.12 18.08
N ALA A 116 2.33 -17.48 17.56
CA ALA A 116 3.18 -16.58 16.82
C ALA A 116 3.92 -17.34 15.72
N ALA A 117 4.30 -16.64 14.65
CA ALA A 117 5.21 -17.16 13.66
C ALA A 117 6.14 -16.05 13.15
N ASP A 118 7.39 -16.45 12.96
CA ASP A 118 8.42 -15.65 12.33
C ASP A 118 8.66 -16.19 10.92
N CYS A 119 8.27 -15.42 9.91
CA CYS A 119 8.48 -15.78 8.51
C CYS A 119 9.65 -14.97 7.94
N THR A 120 10.60 -15.68 7.35
CA THR A 120 11.66 -15.11 6.52
C THR A 120 11.31 -15.27 5.06
N SER A 121 11.66 -14.28 4.23
CA SER A 121 11.45 -14.36 2.79
C SER A 121 12.77 -14.68 2.07
N ASP A 122 12.79 -15.79 1.32
CA ASP A 122 13.95 -16.16 0.50
C ASP A 122 13.99 -15.41 -0.85
N ASN A 123 12.85 -14.84 -1.29
CA ASN A 123 12.68 -14.12 -2.56
C ASN A 123 11.63 -13.00 -2.45
N GLY A 124 11.80 -12.10 -1.48
CA GLY A 124 10.78 -11.12 -1.10
C GLY A 124 10.62 -9.91 -2.01
N THR A 125 11.05 -9.97 -3.27
CA THR A 125 10.91 -8.82 -4.18
C THR A 125 9.43 -8.57 -4.48
N VAL A 126 8.93 -7.40 -4.06
CA VAL A 126 7.55 -6.95 -4.35
C VAL A 126 7.52 -6.25 -5.70
N GLY A 127 8.51 -5.40 -5.98
CA GLY A 127 8.61 -4.62 -7.22
C GLY A 127 9.14 -3.22 -6.96
N THR A 128 8.84 -2.29 -7.87
CA THR A 128 9.12 -0.87 -7.71
C THR A 128 7.86 -0.14 -7.27
N MET A 129 7.93 0.59 -6.17
CA MET A 129 6.87 1.45 -5.66
C MET A 129 7.13 2.89 -6.09
N THR A 130 6.10 3.57 -6.58
CA THR A 130 6.13 5.00 -6.87
C THR A 130 5.52 5.77 -5.70
N MET A 131 6.13 6.89 -5.35
CA MET A 131 5.69 7.73 -4.24
C MET A 131 4.59 8.69 -4.70
N GLY A 132 3.47 8.69 -3.98
CA GLY A 132 2.46 9.73 -4.10
C GLY A 132 2.77 10.96 -3.23
N VAL A 133 1.98 12.01 -3.40
CA VAL A 133 1.94 13.17 -2.49
C VAL A 133 0.54 13.23 -1.88
N GLY A 134 0.45 13.35 -0.56
CA GLY A 134 -0.81 13.37 0.19
C GLY A 134 -0.81 12.44 1.41
N ASP A 135 -2.00 12.20 1.98
CA ASP A 135 -2.16 11.26 3.08
C ASP A 135 -2.18 9.82 2.57
N ILE A 136 -1.57 8.91 3.32
CA ILE A 136 -1.55 7.48 2.98
C ILE A 136 -2.91 6.83 3.23
N ASP A 137 -3.71 7.40 4.13
CA ASP A 137 -5.03 6.89 4.49
C ASP A 137 -6.06 7.20 3.40
N ASP A 138 -5.84 8.25 2.61
CA ASP A 138 -6.63 8.57 1.41
C ASP A 138 -6.35 7.60 0.25
N LEU A 139 -5.24 6.86 0.30
CA LEU A 139 -4.98 5.79 -0.65
C LEU A 139 -5.82 4.58 -0.29
N GLU A 140 -6.83 4.34 -1.13
CA GLU A 140 -7.72 3.20 -1.02
C GLU A 140 -6.86 1.91 -0.98
N PRO A 141 -7.00 1.07 0.04
CA PRO A 141 -6.24 -0.17 0.10
C PRO A 141 -6.62 -1.02 -1.11
N PRO A 142 -5.64 -1.70 -1.73
CA PRO A 142 -5.94 -2.56 -2.87
C PRO A 142 -6.99 -3.57 -2.45
N SER A 143 -8.08 -3.67 -3.23
CA SER A 143 -9.18 -4.57 -2.89
C SER A 143 -8.64 -5.98 -2.67
N ARG A 144 -8.69 -6.44 -1.42
CA ARG A 144 -8.40 -7.83 -1.05
C ARG A 144 -9.40 -8.66 -1.81
N GLY A 145 -8.95 -9.40 -2.83
CA GLY A 145 -9.79 -10.02 -3.86
C GLY A 145 -10.96 -10.81 -3.27
N GLY A 146 -12.07 -10.12 -3.06
CA GLY A 146 -13.35 -10.68 -2.67
C GLY A 146 -14.06 -11.09 -3.94
N ASN A 147 -14.37 -12.37 -4.05
CA ASN A 147 -15.07 -12.94 -5.18
C ASN A 147 -16.48 -12.29 -5.28
N GLY A 148 -16.70 -11.45 -6.30
CA GLY A 148 -18.04 -11.01 -6.75
C GLY A 148 -18.52 -9.63 -6.28
N GLY A 149 -18.37 -8.62 -7.15
CA GLY A 149 -19.01 -7.32 -6.97
C GLY A 149 -18.84 -6.42 -8.19
N THR A 150 -19.82 -6.44 -9.10
CA THR A 150 -19.91 -5.51 -10.23
C THR A 150 -20.39 -4.14 -9.72
N GLY A 151 -19.48 -3.18 -9.56
CA GLY A 151 -19.83 -1.82 -9.15
C GLY A 151 -18.83 -0.80 -9.70
N GLY A 152 -19.25 -0.03 -10.70
CA GLY A 152 -18.43 1.00 -11.34
C GLY A 152 -18.30 2.26 -10.47
N GLY A 153 -17.07 2.75 -10.37
CA GLY A 153 -16.71 4.02 -9.76
C GLY A 153 -15.31 4.42 -10.21
N THR A 154 -15.24 5.41 -11.08
CA THR A 154 -14.04 5.86 -11.79
C THR A 154 -13.20 6.81 -10.95
N THR A 155 -12.11 6.32 -10.35
CA THR A 155 -10.96 7.15 -9.94
C THR A 155 -9.70 6.29 -9.94
N THR A 156 -9.02 6.22 -11.09
CA THR A 156 -7.78 5.46 -11.28
C THR A 156 -6.58 6.26 -10.82
N LEU A 157 -6.05 5.95 -9.64
CA LEU A 157 -4.67 6.27 -9.26
C LEU A 157 -3.70 5.26 -9.91
N PRO A 158 -2.43 5.64 -10.15
CA PRO A 158 -1.47 4.83 -10.87
C PRO A 158 -1.16 3.53 -10.13
N GLN A 159 -1.64 2.44 -10.68
CA GLN A 159 -1.41 1.08 -10.21
C GLN A 159 0.01 0.66 -10.60
N THR A 160 0.90 0.47 -9.63
CA THR A 160 2.22 -0.11 -9.90
C THR A 160 2.07 -1.61 -10.15
N GLY A 161 2.17 -2.00 -11.42
CA GLY A 161 2.32 -3.41 -11.81
C GLY A 161 1.35 -3.85 -12.88
N GLY A 162 1.64 -3.51 -14.13
CA GLY A 162 0.96 -4.07 -15.29
C GLY A 162 1.01 -3.18 -16.53
N GLY A 163 2.17 -3.09 -17.17
CA GLY A 163 2.28 -2.99 -18.63
C GLY A 163 1.72 -1.79 -19.40
N ASP A 164 0.97 -0.85 -18.83
CA ASP A 164 0.43 0.30 -19.57
C ASP A 164 0.83 1.63 -18.94
N ALA A 165 1.76 2.30 -19.60
CA ALA A 165 2.09 3.68 -19.33
C ALA A 165 0.96 4.60 -19.82
N MET A 166 0.68 5.64 -19.02
CA MET A 166 0.00 6.90 -19.33
C MET A 166 -1.45 7.04 -18.83
N PRO A 167 -1.64 7.89 -17.79
CA PRO A 167 -2.48 9.09 -18.01
C PRO A 167 -1.97 10.37 -17.31
N VAL A 168 -0.70 10.46 -16.89
CA VAL A 168 -0.21 11.66 -16.17
C VAL A 168 -0.02 12.89 -17.10
N ILE A 169 0.00 12.69 -18.43
CA ILE A 169 0.13 13.78 -19.41
C ILE A 169 -1.17 14.61 -19.55
N GLY A 170 -2.31 14.10 -19.08
CA GLY A 170 -3.60 14.79 -19.19
C GLY A 170 -3.77 16.03 -18.31
N LEU A 171 -3.04 16.14 -17.19
CA LEU A 171 -3.28 17.22 -16.22
C LEU A 171 -2.57 18.53 -16.58
N TRP A 172 -1.41 18.47 -17.25
CA TRP A 172 -0.63 19.66 -17.62
C TRP A 172 -1.18 20.40 -18.86
N ALA A 173 -2.02 19.75 -19.68
CA ALA A 173 -2.60 20.38 -20.87
C ALA A 173 -3.70 21.43 -20.53
N LEU A 174 -4.33 21.35 -19.36
CA LEU A 174 -5.36 22.32 -18.95
C LEU A 174 -4.79 23.62 -18.40
N ALA A 175 -3.53 23.64 -17.93
CA ALA A 175 -2.90 24.85 -17.41
C ALA A 175 -2.45 25.83 -18.52
N LEU A 176 -2.13 25.34 -19.73
CA LEU A 176 -1.71 26.19 -20.85
C LEU A 176 -2.89 26.74 -21.69
N GLY A 177 -4.07 26.12 -21.63
CA GLY A 177 -5.26 26.57 -22.37
C GLY A 177 -5.85 27.90 -21.85
N VAL A 178 -5.77 28.16 -20.54
CA VAL A 178 -6.40 29.34 -19.92
C VAL A 178 -5.60 30.63 -20.15
N ILE A 179 -4.28 30.53 -20.40
CA ILE A 179 -3.44 31.70 -20.71
C ILE A 179 -3.69 32.21 -22.14
N GLY A 180 -4.08 31.33 -23.08
CA GLY A 180 -4.34 31.71 -24.48
C GLY A 180 -5.59 32.57 -24.69
N ALA A 181 -6.64 32.38 -23.89
CA ALA A 181 -7.91 33.12 -24.07
C ALA A 181 -7.88 34.53 -23.47
N GLY A 182 -6.97 34.82 -22.52
CA GLY A 182 -6.87 36.13 -21.86
C GLY A 182 -6.31 37.25 -22.75
N LEU A 183 -5.45 36.91 -23.72
CA LEU A 183 -4.78 37.92 -24.56
C LEU A 183 -5.66 38.46 -25.71
N LEU A 184 -6.76 37.80 -26.05
CA LEU A 184 -7.67 38.26 -27.12
C LEU A 184 -8.69 39.32 -26.66
N VAL A 185 -8.93 39.45 -25.35
CA VAL A 185 -9.90 40.42 -24.80
C VAL A 185 -9.25 41.79 -24.50
N TRP A 186 -7.91 41.85 -24.43
CA TRP A 186 -7.18 43.06 -24.04
C TRP A 186 -6.41 43.74 -25.19
N MET A 187 -6.77 43.48 -26.45
CA MET A 187 -6.27 44.30 -27.57
C MET A 187 -7.20 45.52 -27.78
N PRO A 188 -6.76 46.74 -27.46
CA PRO A 188 -7.52 47.95 -27.76
C PRO A 188 -7.63 48.07 -29.29
N ARG A 189 -8.88 48.09 -29.74
CA ARG A 189 -9.32 48.26 -31.12
C ARG A 189 -8.84 49.62 -31.65
N GLN A 190 -7.62 49.69 -32.17
CA GLN A 190 -7.11 50.86 -32.87
C GLN A 190 -7.99 51.12 -34.10
N ARG A 191 -8.94 52.06 -33.98
CA ARG A 191 -9.66 52.63 -35.11
C ARG A 191 -8.65 53.34 -36.00
N ARG A 192 -8.38 52.78 -37.18
CA ARG A 192 -7.73 53.50 -38.28
C ARG A 192 -8.61 54.70 -38.65
N SER A 193 -8.09 55.90 -38.40
CA SER A 193 -8.58 57.13 -39.04
C SER A 193 -8.07 57.12 -40.48
N THR A 194 -8.97 57.29 -41.45
CA THR A 194 -8.60 57.59 -42.84
C THR A 194 -9.36 58.84 -43.24
N ILE A 195 -8.57 59.71 -43.88
CA ILE A 195 -8.75 61.12 -44.30
C ILE A 195 -10.10 61.40 -44.95
#